data_AF-A0A917IWF3-F1
#
_entry.id   AF-A0A917IWF3-F1
#
_cell.length_a   1.000
_cell.length_b   1.000
_cell.length_c   1.000
_cell.angle_alpha   90.00
_cell.angle_beta   90.00
_cell.angle_gamma   90.00
#
_symmetry.space_group_name_H-M   'P 1'
#
loop_
_entity.id
_entity.type
_entity.pdbx_description
1 polymer ?
#
loop_
_entity_poly.entity_id
_entity_poly.type
_entity_poly.pdbx_seq_one_letter_code
_entity_poly.pdbx_strand_id
1 'polypeptide(L)'
;MLLVLLFLLPAVVFACLYCSRQVRNAIAATLDQPGLFIILLPFIILSVLVGVLAWLSLKKQHDGYRSACAAVVLGIGLGGFVDGIVFHQILQVHEMLSAKVAADNYVGKSVNMFWDGIFHAFCLLIVLTGIVLSWKLAGASYAYKRKRILGGGLLLGWGVFNLLEGIMDHHLLGLHNVVQRAGTSLPDYLFLSFSVLLVMAGYVFVTNANTKPATQGRNR
;
A
#
# COMPACT_ATOMS: atom_id res chain seq x y z
N MET A 1 4.34 -11.40 -9.08
CA MET A 1 3.45 -10.23 -8.94
C MET A 1 3.20 -9.54 -10.27
N LEU A 2 4.23 -9.12 -11.03
CA LEU A 2 4.03 -8.52 -12.37
C LEU A 2 3.25 -9.45 -13.33
N LEU A 3 3.47 -10.77 -13.26
CA LEU A 3 2.70 -11.75 -14.03
C LEU A 3 1.21 -11.80 -13.63
N VAL A 4 0.86 -11.55 -12.36
CA VAL A 4 -0.55 -11.58 -11.91
C VAL A 4 -1.31 -10.38 -12.46
N LEU A 5 -0.68 -9.21 -12.54
CA LEU A 5 -1.24 -8.01 -13.19
C LEU A 5 -1.42 -8.20 -14.71
N LEU A 6 -0.48 -8.86 -15.39
CA LEU A 6 -0.61 -9.19 -16.83
C LEU A 6 -1.69 -10.24 -17.10
N PHE A 7 -1.92 -11.19 -16.19
CA PHE A 7 -3.03 -12.16 -16.27
C PHE A 7 -4.41 -11.57 -15.91
N LEU A 8 -4.46 -10.35 -15.35
CA LEU A 8 -5.72 -9.68 -15.03
C LEU A 8 -6.29 -8.89 -16.21
N LEU A 9 -5.53 -8.60 -17.27
CA LEU A 9 -6.04 -7.90 -18.46
C LEU A 9 -7.25 -8.62 -19.10
N PRO A 10 -7.24 -9.95 -19.29
CA PRO A 10 -8.44 -10.68 -19.73
C PRO A 10 -9.51 -10.84 -18.64
N ALA A 11 -9.16 -10.76 -17.35
CA ALA A 11 -10.10 -10.91 -16.24
C ALA A 11 -10.89 -9.64 -15.94
N VAL A 12 -10.29 -8.47 -16.18
CA VAL A 12 -10.96 -7.17 -16.14
C VAL A 12 -12.02 -7.07 -17.26
N VAL A 13 -11.85 -7.80 -18.37
CA VAL A 13 -12.86 -7.95 -19.44
C VAL A 13 -14.09 -8.72 -18.96
N PHE A 14 -13.98 -9.55 -17.91
CA PHE A 14 -15.12 -10.14 -17.18
C PHE A 14 -15.58 -9.24 -16.02
N ALA A 15 -15.67 -7.94 -16.30
CA ALA A 15 -16.11 -6.90 -15.37
C ALA A 15 -17.34 -7.34 -14.57
N CYS A 16 -17.26 -7.23 -13.24
CA CYS A 16 -18.30 -7.50 -12.25
C CYS A 16 -19.49 -8.32 -12.79
N LEU A 17 -19.34 -9.64 -12.85
CA LEU A 17 -20.28 -10.57 -13.49
C LEU A 17 -21.75 -10.34 -13.07
N TYR A 18 -21.95 -9.99 -11.80
CA TYR A 18 -23.26 -9.76 -11.19
C TYR A 18 -23.69 -8.29 -11.12
N CYS A 19 -22.90 -7.35 -11.62
CA CYS A 19 -23.28 -5.94 -11.67
C CYS A 19 -24.37 -5.69 -12.73
N SER A 20 -25.12 -4.59 -12.56
CA SER A 20 -26.05 -4.13 -13.58
C SER A 20 -25.32 -3.77 -14.87
N ARG A 21 -26.03 -3.78 -16.01
CA ARG A 21 -25.45 -3.39 -17.30
C ARG A 21 -24.89 -1.97 -17.28
N GLN A 22 -25.54 -1.05 -16.57
CA GLN A 22 -25.07 0.32 -16.39
C GLN A 22 -23.72 0.38 -15.67
N VAL A 23 -23.59 -0.36 -14.56
CA VAL A 23 -22.33 -0.42 -13.79
C VAL A 23 -21.22 -1.10 -14.60
N ARG A 24 -21.51 -2.22 -15.29
CA ARG A 24 -20.51 -2.88 -16.14
C ARG A 24 -20.00 -1.96 -17.26
N ASN A 25 -20.90 -1.23 -17.92
CA ASN A 25 -20.51 -0.28 -18.96
C ASN A 25 -19.68 0.87 -18.38
N ALA A 26 -20.03 1.37 -17.19
CA ALA A 26 -19.27 2.43 -16.52
C ALA A 26 -17.87 1.95 -16.08
N ILE A 27 -17.75 0.73 -15.57
CA ILE A 27 -16.44 0.11 -15.29
C ILE A 27 -15.65 -0.02 -16.59
N ALA A 28 -16.25 -0.54 -17.66
CA ALA A 28 -15.59 -0.68 -18.95
C ALA A 28 -15.05 0.66 -19.48
N ALA A 29 -15.82 1.74 -19.34
CA ALA A 29 -15.41 3.08 -19.74
C ALA A 29 -14.16 3.59 -18.97
N THR A 30 -13.93 3.14 -17.73
CA THR A 30 -12.68 3.49 -17.00
C THR A 30 -11.43 2.82 -17.58
N LEU A 31 -11.59 1.78 -18.41
CA LEU A 31 -10.49 1.01 -19.00
C LEU A 31 -10.11 1.50 -20.40
N ASP A 32 -10.91 2.40 -20.99
CA ASP A 32 -10.60 2.99 -22.29
C ASP A 32 -9.29 3.79 -22.19
N GLN A 33 -8.39 3.62 -23.15
CA GLN A 33 -7.07 4.25 -23.12
C GLN A 33 -7.18 5.78 -23.29
N PRO A 34 -6.50 6.58 -22.45
CA PRO A 34 -5.38 6.22 -21.57
C PRO A 34 -5.75 5.82 -20.12
N GLY A 35 -7.04 5.70 -19.79
CA GLY A 35 -7.55 5.46 -18.43
C GLY A 35 -6.94 4.23 -17.77
N LEU A 36 -6.85 3.11 -18.48
CA LEU A 36 -6.23 1.90 -17.94
C LEU A 36 -4.76 2.10 -17.56
N PHE A 37 -3.98 2.79 -18.39
CA PHE A 37 -2.57 3.05 -18.09
C PHE A 37 -2.42 3.92 -16.84
N ILE A 38 -3.23 4.98 -16.76
CA ILE A 38 -3.23 5.91 -15.60
C ILE A 38 -3.58 5.14 -14.32
N ILE A 39 -4.60 4.29 -14.35
CA ILE A 39 -5.04 3.53 -13.16
C ILE A 39 -4.02 2.47 -12.75
N LEU A 40 -3.38 1.78 -13.71
CA LEU A 40 -2.44 0.69 -13.38
C LEU A 40 -1.03 1.16 -13.04
N LEU A 41 -0.64 2.38 -13.41
CA LEU A 41 0.72 2.89 -13.19
C LEU A 41 1.16 2.86 -11.71
N PRO A 42 0.36 3.34 -10.73
CA PRO A 42 0.69 3.24 -9.31
C PRO A 42 0.92 1.80 -8.85
N PHE A 43 0.04 0.88 -9.27
CA PHE A 43 0.16 -0.56 -8.96
C PHE A 43 1.44 -1.18 -9.51
N ILE A 44 1.85 -0.80 -10.73
CA ILE A 44 3.08 -1.28 -11.35
C ILE A 44 4.30 -0.79 -10.56
N ILE A 45 4.36 0.51 -10.26
CA ILE A 45 5.47 1.11 -9.50
C ILE A 45 5.58 0.45 -8.12
N LEU A 46 4.47 0.34 -7.41
CA LEU A 46 4.43 -0.28 -6.08
C LEU A 46 4.79 -1.78 -6.15
N SER A 47 4.37 -2.49 -7.20
CA SER A 47 4.77 -3.89 -7.43
C SER A 47 6.26 -4.06 -7.64
N VAL A 48 6.90 -3.15 -8.38
CA VAL A 48 8.36 -3.16 -8.60
C VAL A 48 9.07 -2.93 -7.27
N LEU A 49 8.65 -1.92 -6.50
CA LEU A 49 9.21 -1.65 -5.17
C LEU A 49 9.10 -2.86 -4.24
N VAL A 50 7.89 -3.44 -4.11
CA VAL A 50 7.66 -4.63 -3.28
C VAL A 50 8.49 -5.82 -3.77
N GLY A 51 8.60 -6.01 -5.09
CA GLY A 51 9.44 -7.06 -5.67
C GLY A 51 10.92 -6.91 -5.32
N VAL A 52 11.46 -5.68 -5.39
CA VAL A 52 12.84 -5.38 -4.99
C VAL A 52 13.05 -5.63 -3.49
N LEU A 53 12.14 -5.16 -2.64
CA LEU A 53 12.22 -5.38 -1.19
C LEU A 53 12.11 -6.87 -0.82
N ALA A 54 11.22 -7.62 -1.48
CA ALA A 54 11.11 -9.06 -1.29
C ALA A 54 12.38 -9.79 -1.74
N TRP A 55 12.97 -9.41 -2.87
CA TRP A 55 14.25 -9.94 -3.33
C TRP A 55 15.38 -9.65 -2.34
N LEU A 56 15.46 -8.41 -1.82
CA LEU A 56 16.44 -8.02 -0.80
C LEU A 56 16.26 -8.81 0.51
N SER A 57 15.02 -9.13 0.89
CA SER A 57 14.72 -9.97 2.05
C SER A 57 15.21 -11.42 1.88
N LEU A 58 15.25 -11.92 0.65
CA LEU A 58 15.67 -13.29 0.32
C LEU A 58 17.17 -13.42 0.04
N LYS A 59 17.82 -12.34 -0.41
CA LYS A 59 19.26 -12.31 -0.69
C LYS A 59 20.09 -12.55 0.58
N LYS A 60 21.25 -13.20 0.42
CA LYS A 60 22.22 -13.42 1.51
C LYS A 60 22.76 -12.08 2.00
N GLN A 61 22.22 -11.61 3.13
CA GLN A 61 22.52 -10.34 3.80
C GLN A 61 22.38 -10.53 5.31
N HIS A 62 22.75 -9.54 6.12
CA HIS A 62 22.55 -9.56 7.58
C HIS A 62 21.05 -9.72 7.93
N ASP A 63 20.72 -10.60 8.88
CA ASP A 63 19.33 -10.98 9.20
C ASP A 63 18.46 -9.79 9.65
N GLY A 64 19.06 -8.77 10.27
CA GLY A 64 18.36 -7.54 10.63
C GLY A 64 17.87 -6.76 9.40
N TYR A 65 18.68 -6.68 8.35
CA TYR A 65 18.30 -6.02 7.10
C TYR A 65 17.20 -6.79 6.38
N ARG A 66 17.34 -8.12 6.29
CA ARG A 66 16.33 -8.99 5.69
C ARG A 66 14.98 -8.85 6.39
N SER A 67 14.99 -8.85 7.73
CA SER A 67 13.81 -8.68 8.56
C SER A 67 13.17 -7.30 8.39
N ALA A 68 13.99 -6.26 8.23
CA ALA A 68 13.49 -4.91 7.95
C ALA A 68 12.79 -4.86 6.59
N CYS A 69 13.38 -5.40 5.52
CA CYS A 69 12.74 -5.46 4.21
C CYS A 69 11.40 -6.21 4.25
N ALA A 70 11.34 -7.36 4.93
CA ALA A 70 10.10 -8.11 5.12
C ALA A 70 9.02 -7.31 5.87
N ALA A 71 9.42 -6.62 6.95
CA ALA A 71 8.52 -5.77 7.73
C ALA A 71 8.03 -4.54 6.95
N VAL A 72 8.87 -3.95 6.10
CA VAL A 72 8.49 -2.85 5.20
C VAL A 72 7.47 -3.31 4.17
N VAL A 73 7.67 -4.48 3.55
CA VAL A 73 6.66 -5.07 2.63
C VAL A 73 5.33 -5.25 3.36
N LEU A 74 5.35 -5.81 4.57
CA LEU A 74 4.14 -5.95 5.38
C LEU A 74 3.48 -4.60 5.72
N GLY A 75 4.30 -3.59 6.07
CA GLY A 75 3.86 -2.24 6.38
C GLY A 75 3.19 -1.54 5.20
N ILE A 76 3.72 -1.71 3.97
CA ILE A 76 3.11 -1.18 2.75
C ILE A 76 1.69 -1.73 2.58
N GLY A 77 1.53 -3.06 2.68
CA GLY A 77 0.23 -3.69 2.49
C GLY A 77 -0.77 -3.32 3.59
N LEU A 78 -0.33 -3.23 4.85
CA LEU A 78 -1.19 -2.81 5.96
C LEU A 78 -1.56 -1.32 5.86
N GLY A 79 -0.63 -0.45 5.44
CA GLY A 79 -0.90 0.96 5.18
C GLY A 79 -2.00 1.13 4.13
N GLY A 80 -1.92 0.40 3.01
CA GLY A 80 -2.96 0.40 1.99
C GLY A 80 -4.32 -0.14 2.48
N PHE A 81 -4.32 -1.11 3.39
CA PHE A 81 -5.58 -1.51 4.03
C PHE A 81 -6.16 -0.44 4.94
N VAL A 82 -5.34 0.23 5.74
CA VAL A 82 -5.80 1.33 6.59
C VAL A 82 -6.40 2.42 5.72
N ASP A 83 -5.74 2.74 4.61
CA ASP A 83 -6.21 3.72 3.65
C ASP A 83 -7.57 3.35 3.04
N GLY A 84 -7.66 2.19 2.40
CA GLY A 84 -8.90 1.75 1.75
C GLY A 84 -10.05 1.47 2.73
N ILE A 85 -9.78 0.96 3.94
CA ILE A 85 -10.85 0.70 4.92
C ILE A 85 -11.26 2.01 5.60
N VAL A 86 -10.32 2.76 6.15
CA VAL A 86 -10.63 3.94 6.96
C VAL A 86 -11.05 5.10 6.08
N PHE A 87 -10.30 5.44 5.04
CA PHE A 87 -10.61 6.60 4.23
C PHE A 87 -11.63 6.30 3.12
N HIS A 88 -11.53 5.17 2.41
CA HIS A 88 -12.48 4.87 1.33
C HIS A 88 -13.84 4.37 1.82
N GLN A 89 -13.86 3.48 2.80
CA GLN A 89 -15.09 2.75 3.16
C GLN A 89 -15.79 3.32 4.39
N ILE A 90 -15.05 3.60 5.47
CA ILE A 90 -15.62 4.10 6.74
C ILE A 90 -15.91 5.60 6.64
N LEU A 91 -14.87 6.40 6.34
CA LEU A 91 -15.00 7.86 6.30
C LEU A 91 -15.54 8.35 4.95
N GLN A 92 -15.35 7.57 3.89
CA GLN A 92 -15.77 7.90 2.52
C GLN A 92 -15.36 9.31 2.10
N VAL A 93 -14.14 9.72 2.50
CA VAL A 93 -13.61 11.05 2.20
C VAL A 93 -13.07 11.12 0.76
N HIS A 94 -12.67 9.98 0.23
CA HIS A 94 -12.30 9.74 -1.16
C HIS A 94 -12.43 8.26 -1.48
N GLU A 95 -12.47 7.92 -2.76
CA GLU A 95 -12.41 6.55 -3.24
C GLU A 95 -11.41 6.49 -4.41
N MET A 96 -11.00 5.28 -4.81
CA MET A 96 -9.91 5.06 -5.75
C MET A 96 -9.91 5.96 -7.00
N LEU A 97 -11.08 6.23 -7.59
CA LEU A 97 -11.22 7.04 -8.80
C LEU A 97 -12.14 8.25 -8.61
N SER A 98 -12.35 8.70 -7.38
CA SER A 98 -13.39 9.68 -7.05
C SER A 98 -13.22 11.07 -7.73
N ALA A 99 -12.03 11.39 -8.26
CA ALA A 99 -11.82 12.55 -9.13
C ALA A 99 -12.06 12.30 -10.63
N LYS A 100 -12.07 11.04 -11.08
CA LYS A 100 -12.38 10.65 -12.46
C LYS A 100 -13.84 10.22 -12.64
N VAL A 101 -14.40 9.57 -11.62
CA VAL A 101 -15.77 9.08 -11.56
C VAL A 101 -16.36 9.52 -10.23
N ALA A 102 -17.22 10.53 -10.26
CA ALA A 102 -17.84 11.07 -9.06
C ALA A 102 -18.62 9.99 -8.29
N ALA A 103 -18.36 9.86 -6.99
CA ALA A 103 -18.99 8.88 -6.12
C ALA A 103 -20.29 9.40 -5.46
N ASP A 104 -21.07 10.21 -6.18
CA ASP A 104 -22.27 10.91 -5.68
C ASP A 104 -23.60 10.22 -6.03
N ASN A 105 -23.54 9.15 -6.83
CA ASN A 105 -24.68 8.36 -7.26
C ASN A 105 -24.36 6.86 -7.22
N TYR A 106 -25.39 6.01 -7.38
CA TYR A 106 -25.24 4.55 -7.30
C TYR A 106 -24.20 3.99 -8.28
N VAL A 107 -24.19 4.46 -9.53
CA VAL A 107 -23.29 3.95 -10.56
C VAL A 107 -21.85 4.35 -10.23
N GLY A 108 -21.61 5.63 -9.93
CA GLY A 108 -20.29 6.13 -9.57
C GLY A 108 -19.73 5.49 -8.30
N LYS A 109 -20.57 5.31 -7.27
CA LYS A 109 -20.19 4.59 -6.04
C LYS A 109 -19.86 3.13 -6.33
N SER A 110 -20.62 2.46 -7.20
CA SER A 110 -20.36 1.06 -7.58
C SER A 110 -19.07 0.90 -8.38
N VAL A 111 -18.75 1.84 -9.27
CA VAL A 111 -17.47 1.85 -10.01
C VAL A 111 -16.29 2.04 -9.05
N ASN A 112 -16.39 3.01 -8.14
CA ASN A 112 -15.35 3.24 -7.14
C ASN A 112 -15.18 2.03 -6.20
N MET A 113 -16.28 1.44 -5.72
CA MET A 113 -16.26 0.22 -4.91
C MET A 113 -15.56 -0.94 -5.63
N PHE A 114 -15.76 -1.09 -6.94
CA PHE A 114 -15.06 -2.10 -7.73
C PHE A 114 -13.54 -1.87 -7.70
N TRP A 115 -13.10 -0.64 -7.94
CA TRP A 115 -11.68 -0.28 -7.93
C TRP A 115 -11.06 -0.34 -6.52
N ASP A 116 -11.78 0.04 -5.48
CA ASP A 116 -11.39 -0.17 -4.07
C ASP A 116 -11.19 -1.67 -3.80
N GLY A 117 -12.06 -2.54 -4.35
CA GLY A 117 -11.93 -3.99 -4.24
C GLY A 117 -10.65 -4.53 -4.91
N ILE A 118 -10.31 -4.03 -6.10
CA ILE A 118 -9.05 -4.36 -6.78
C ILE A 118 -7.85 -3.89 -5.96
N PHE A 119 -7.92 -2.67 -5.42
CA PHE A 119 -6.90 -2.11 -4.54
C PHE A 119 -6.70 -2.95 -3.27
N HIS A 120 -7.78 -3.39 -2.62
CA HIS A 120 -7.70 -4.27 -1.46
C HIS A 120 -7.14 -5.66 -1.80
N ALA A 121 -7.53 -6.24 -2.94
CA ALA A 121 -6.98 -7.50 -3.40
C ALA A 121 -5.45 -7.39 -3.62
N PHE A 122 -5.00 -6.27 -4.17
CA PHE A 122 -3.57 -5.97 -4.31
C PHE A 122 -2.88 -5.81 -2.95
N CYS A 123 -3.46 -5.06 -2.01
CA CYS A 123 -2.96 -4.93 -0.65
C CYS A 123 -2.86 -6.28 0.06
N LEU A 124 -3.85 -7.15 -0.10
CA LEU A 124 -3.86 -8.51 0.45
C LEU A 124 -2.66 -9.33 -0.05
N LEU A 125 -2.35 -9.28 -1.34
CA LEU A 125 -1.17 -9.97 -1.90
C LEU A 125 0.14 -9.46 -1.30
N ILE A 126 0.25 -8.14 -1.07
CA ILE A 126 1.42 -7.55 -0.41
C ILE A 126 1.52 -7.99 1.05
N VAL A 127 0.41 -7.95 1.80
CA VAL A 127 0.36 -8.43 3.20
C VAL A 127 0.77 -9.90 3.29
N LEU A 128 0.20 -10.77 2.45
CA LEU A 128 0.56 -12.19 2.41
C LEU A 128 2.05 -12.38 2.08
N THR A 129 2.59 -11.61 1.15
CA THR A 129 4.02 -11.61 0.83
C THR A 129 4.86 -11.23 2.06
N GLY A 130 4.50 -10.14 2.75
CA GLY A 130 5.17 -9.68 3.97
C GLY A 130 5.11 -10.70 5.10
N ILE A 131 3.97 -11.37 5.29
CA ILE A 131 3.80 -12.45 6.28
C ILE A 131 4.71 -13.63 5.95
N VAL A 132 4.70 -14.12 4.71
CA VAL A 132 5.53 -15.25 4.28
C VAL A 132 7.03 -14.95 4.45
N LEU A 133 7.48 -13.75 4.06
CA LEU A 133 8.87 -13.32 4.26
C LEU A 133 9.22 -13.25 5.75
N SER A 134 8.34 -12.67 6.57
CA SER A 134 8.54 -12.54 8.02
C SER A 134 8.57 -13.90 8.74
N TRP A 135 7.75 -14.86 8.27
CA TRP A 135 7.73 -16.24 8.77
C TRP A 135 9.04 -16.96 8.49
N LYS A 136 9.56 -16.87 7.26
CA LYS A 136 10.85 -17.48 6.88
C LYS A 136 12.03 -16.99 7.73
N LEU A 137 11.89 -15.80 8.33
CA LEU A 137 12.89 -15.17 9.19
C LEU A 137 12.59 -15.35 10.69
N ALA A 138 11.64 -16.21 11.06
CA ALA A 138 11.20 -16.40 12.45
C ALA A 138 12.08 -17.29 13.33
N GLY A 139 12.96 -18.10 12.73
CA GLY A 139 13.86 -18.99 13.46
C GLY A 139 15.11 -18.35 14.06
N ALA A 140 15.38 -17.06 13.84
CA ALA A 140 16.62 -16.41 14.32
C ALA A 140 16.46 -15.86 15.76
N SER A 141 17.23 -16.38 16.71
CA SER A 141 17.22 -16.03 18.15
C SER A 141 17.60 -14.57 18.45
N TYR A 142 16.69 -13.60 18.24
CA TYR A 142 16.86 -12.19 18.66
C TYR A 142 15.52 -11.46 18.94
N ALA A 143 14.72 -11.95 19.89
CA ALA A 143 13.34 -11.49 20.11
C ALA A 143 13.16 -9.96 20.33
N TYR A 144 14.07 -9.27 21.04
CA TYR A 144 13.93 -7.83 21.29
C TYR A 144 14.21 -6.97 20.04
N LYS A 145 15.32 -7.24 19.35
CA LYS A 145 15.67 -6.57 18.08
C LYS A 145 14.57 -6.81 17.04
N ARG A 146 13.95 -7.99 17.07
CA ARG A 146 12.84 -8.39 16.20
C ARG A 146 11.60 -7.50 16.35
N LYS A 147 11.23 -7.11 17.57
CA LYS A 147 10.07 -6.23 17.80
C LYS A 147 10.30 -4.81 17.27
N ARG A 148 11.50 -4.24 17.49
CA ARG A 148 11.84 -2.90 16.97
C ARG A 148 11.97 -2.88 15.44
N ILE A 149 12.60 -3.90 14.86
CA ILE A 149 12.70 -4.04 13.39
C ILE A 149 11.32 -4.22 12.78
N LEU A 150 10.46 -5.05 13.37
CA LEU A 150 9.10 -5.24 12.90
C LEU A 150 8.29 -3.94 12.99
N GLY A 151 8.20 -3.33 14.18
CA GLY A 151 7.43 -2.10 14.38
C GLY A 151 7.95 -0.94 13.53
N GLY A 152 9.26 -0.73 13.48
CA GLY A 152 9.87 0.30 12.65
C GLY A 152 9.69 0.04 11.15
N GLY A 153 9.82 -1.21 10.72
CA GLY A 153 9.57 -1.60 9.33
C GLY A 153 8.10 -1.42 8.93
N LEU A 154 7.16 -1.74 9.81
CA LEU A 154 5.73 -1.50 9.58
C LEU A 154 5.43 0.00 9.38
N LEU A 155 5.94 0.86 10.26
CA LEU A 155 5.79 2.32 10.14
C LEU A 155 6.44 2.86 8.87
N LEU A 156 7.66 2.40 8.56
CA LEU A 156 8.37 2.82 7.35
C LEU A 156 7.62 2.39 6.09
N GLY A 157 7.13 1.15 6.05
CA GLY A 157 6.35 0.63 4.93
C GLY A 157 5.04 1.38 4.73
N TRP A 158 4.32 1.68 5.81
CA TRP A 158 3.10 2.48 5.74
C TRP A 158 3.40 3.89 5.21
N GLY A 159 4.39 4.59 5.78
CA GLY A 159 4.77 5.91 5.30
C GLY A 159 5.20 5.92 3.83
N VAL A 160 5.94 4.90 3.37
CA VAL A 160 6.31 4.75 1.95
C VAL A 160 5.09 4.52 1.06
N PHE A 161 4.13 3.70 1.49
CA PHE A 161 2.87 3.50 0.77
C PHE A 161 2.13 4.84 0.62
N ASN A 162 1.88 5.56 1.71
CA ASN A 162 1.16 6.84 1.66
C ASN A 162 1.91 7.90 0.82
N LEU A 163 3.25 7.93 0.84
CA LEU A 163 3.98 8.87 -0.02
C LEU A 163 3.79 8.53 -1.49
N LEU A 164 3.82 7.26 -1.86
CA LEU A 164 3.61 6.84 -3.25
C LEU A 164 2.17 7.11 -3.70
N GLU A 165 1.19 6.72 -2.89
CA GLU A 165 -0.23 6.98 -3.12
C GLU A 165 -0.46 8.50 -3.23
N GLY A 166 -0.13 9.29 -2.21
CA GLY A 166 -0.41 10.72 -2.23
C GLY A 166 0.33 11.49 -3.34
N ILE A 167 1.56 11.13 -3.68
CA ILE A 167 2.27 11.79 -4.79
C ILE A 167 1.67 11.38 -6.13
N MET A 168 1.48 10.08 -6.37
CA MET A 168 1.01 9.58 -7.66
C MET A 168 -0.47 9.91 -7.88
N ASP A 169 -1.31 9.59 -6.91
CA ASP A 169 -2.76 9.54 -7.07
C ASP A 169 -3.41 10.88 -6.76
N HIS A 170 -2.95 11.61 -5.74
CA HIS A 170 -3.46 12.96 -5.46
C HIS A 170 -2.88 14.04 -6.37
N HIS A 171 -1.56 14.03 -6.59
CA HIS A 171 -0.88 15.16 -7.23
C HIS A 171 -0.52 14.96 -8.70
N LEU A 172 -0.02 13.80 -9.11
CA LEU A 172 0.48 13.59 -10.48
C LEU A 172 -0.62 13.13 -11.45
N LEU A 173 -1.41 12.14 -11.05
CA LEU A 173 -2.44 11.51 -11.88
C LEU A 173 -3.84 12.07 -11.59
N GLY A 174 -4.04 12.64 -10.40
CA GLY A 174 -5.30 13.22 -9.95
C GLY A 174 -6.44 12.21 -10.02
N LEU A 175 -6.22 11.00 -9.49
CA LEU A 175 -7.22 9.94 -9.39
C LEU A 175 -8.26 10.23 -8.31
N HIS A 176 -7.82 10.86 -7.22
CA HIS A 176 -8.64 11.34 -6.11
C HIS A 176 -7.86 12.40 -5.32
N ASN A 177 -8.45 13.02 -4.30
CA ASN A 177 -7.75 13.84 -3.30
C ASN A 177 -8.15 13.33 -1.92
N VAL A 178 -7.34 13.54 -0.88
CA VAL A 178 -7.63 13.03 0.48
C VAL A 178 -9.05 13.37 0.96
N VAL A 179 -9.50 14.58 0.66
CA VAL A 179 -10.91 14.97 0.80
C VAL A 179 -11.40 15.41 -0.57
N GLN A 180 -12.05 14.50 -1.29
CA GLN A 180 -12.37 14.70 -2.70
C GLN A 180 -13.18 15.98 -2.97
N ARG A 181 -14.09 16.34 -2.06
CA ARG A 181 -14.93 17.55 -2.18
C ARG A 181 -14.14 18.86 -2.03
N ALA A 182 -12.98 18.83 -1.39
CA ALA A 182 -12.13 20.01 -1.19
C ALA A 182 -11.14 20.20 -2.35
N GLY A 183 -11.01 19.22 -3.25
CA GLY A 183 -9.94 19.18 -4.25
C GLY A 183 -8.56 19.12 -3.60
N THR A 184 -7.52 19.41 -4.40
CA THR A 184 -6.14 19.43 -3.90
C THR A 184 -5.96 20.56 -2.90
N SER A 185 -5.86 20.21 -1.63
CA SER A 185 -5.99 21.17 -0.53
C SER A 185 -5.16 20.75 0.69
N LEU A 186 -5.35 21.45 1.83
CA LEU A 186 -4.60 21.20 3.06
C LEU A 186 -4.58 19.72 3.50
N PRO A 187 -5.67 18.92 3.41
CA PRO A 187 -5.65 17.50 3.71
C PRO A 187 -4.61 16.68 2.94
N ASP A 188 -4.38 16.95 1.64
CA ASP A 188 -3.38 16.25 0.84
C ASP A 188 -1.96 16.50 1.37
N TYR A 189 -1.65 17.76 1.71
CA TYR A 189 -0.36 18.11 2.29
C TYR A 189 -0.17 17.58 3.71
N LEU A 190 -1.24 17.53 4.51
CA LEU A 190 -1.20 16.91 5.84
C LEU A 190 -0.95 15.40 5.74
N PHE A 191 -1.58 14.73 4.78
CA PHE A 191 -1.35 13.32 4.50
C PHE A 191 0.10 13.06 4.10
N LEU A 192 0.66 13.83 3.16
CA LEU A 192 2.09 13.72 2.80
C LEU A 192 3.01 14.00 4.00
N SER A 193 2.73 15.04 4.78
CA SER A 193 3.53 15.40 5.96
C SER A 193 3.52 14.29 7.01
N PHE A 194 2.34 13.72 7.29
CA PHE A 194 2.21 12.57 8.20
C PHE A 194 2.99 11.36 7.68
N SER A 195 2.99 11.14 6.37
CA SER A 195 3.73 10.06 5.72
C SER A 195 5.23 10.20 5.89
N VAL A 196 5.77 11.41 5.76
CA VAL A 196 7.19 11.71 6.07
C VAL A 196 7.50 11.38 7.53
N LEU A 197 6.62 11.76 8.47
CA LEU A 197 6.81 11.45 9.89
C LEU A 197 6.84 9.93 10.15
N LEU A 198 5.95 9.16 9.50
CA LEU A 198 5.95 7.69 9.58
C LEU A 198 7.25 7.08 9.05
N VAL A 199 7.75 7.56 7.90
CA VAL A 199 9.03 7.09 7.33
C VAL A 199 10.19 7.41 8.27
N MET A 200 10.26 8.63 8.79
CA MET A 200 11.34 9.05 9.70
C MET A 200 11.31 8.25 11.00
N ALA A 201 10.13 8.11 11.62
CA ALA A 201 9.97 7.31 12.83
C ALA A 201 10.37 5.85 12.58
N GLY A 202 9.88 5.25 11.50
CA GLY A 202 10.21 3.88 11.11
C GLY A 202 11.71 3.67 10.89
N TYR A 203 12.36 4.60 10.17
CA TYR A 203 13.81 4.56 9.93
C TYR A 203 14.61 4.62 11.23
N VAL A 204 14.25 5.52 12.15
CA VAL A 204 14.89 5.66 13.46
C VAL A 204 14.71 4.38 14.29
N PHE A 205 13.53 3.77 14.31
CA PHE A 205 13.31 2.51 15.03
C PHE A 205 14.10 1.33 14.48
N VAL A 206 14.20 1.21 13.15
CA VAL A 206 14.98 0.14 12.49
C VAL A 206 16.47 0.31 12.72
N THR A 207 17.00 1.54 12.60
CA THR A 207 18.43 1.81 12.79
C THR A 207 18.86 1.66 14.25
N ASN A 208 18.04 2.16 15.20
CA ASN A 208 18.30 2.01 16.63
C ASN A 208 18.17 0.57 17.15
N ALA A 209 17.56 -0.34 16.37
CA ALA A 209 17.55 -1.77 16.70
C ALA A 209 18.91 -2.45 16.42
N ASN A 210 19.74 -1.86 15.56
CA ASN A 210 21.06 -2.36 15.22
C ASN A 210 22.16 -1.83 16.16
N THR A 211 21.96 -0.69 16.81
CA THR A 211 22.81 -0.17 17.88
C THR A 211 22.45 -0.83 19.22
N LYS A 212 23.44 -1.41 19.92
CA LYS A 212 23.34 -2.28 21.12
C LYS A 212 22.25 -1.90 22.15
N PRO A 213 21.66 -2.86 22.89
CA PRO A 213 21.24 -2.59 24.26
C PRO A 213 22.52 -2.39 25.09
N ALA A 214 22.72 -1.17 25.60
CA ALA A 214 23.61 -0.98 26.73
C ALA A 214 23.01 -1.73 27.94
N THR A 215 23.84 -2.51 28.61
CA THR A 215 23.64 -3.14 29.93
C THR A 215 22.49 -4.15 30.08
N GLN A 216 22.85 -5.44 29.95
CA GLN A 216 22.48 -6.41 30.98
C GLN A 216 23.76 -7.05 31.54
N GLY A 217 24.66 -6.19 32.02
CA GLY A 217 25.56 -6.55 33.09
C GLY A 217 24.83 -6.30 34.40
N ARG A 218 24.21 -7.33 34.96
CA ARG A 218 24.10 -7.42 36.42
C ARG A 218 24.49 -8.83 36.82
N ASN A 219 25.62 -8.86 37.51
CA ASN A 219 26.35 -10.01 38.00
C ASN A 219 25.53 -10.87 38.96
N ARG A 220 25.98 -12.13 39.03
CA ARG A 220 25.74 -13.19 40.02
C ARG A 220 24.57 -14.11 39.73
#